data_AF-A0A957ARU5-F1
#
_entry.id   AF-A0A957ARU5-F1
#
_cell.length_a   1.000
_cell.length_b   1.000
_cell.length_c   1.000
_cell.angle_alpha   90.00
_cell.angle_beta   90.00
_cell.angle_gamma   90.00
#
_symmetry.space_group_name_H-M   'P 1'
#
loop_
_entity.id
_entity.type
_entity.pdbx_description
1 polymer ?
#
loop_
_entity_poly.entity_id
_entity_poly.type
_entity_poly.pdbx_seq_one_letter_code
_entity_poly.pdbx_strand_id
1 'polypeptide(L)'
;MSLQRGMNFRAGDNYSIILMSQRTNAPYRDRIEDDGTTLIYEGHDEPKRNDLPDPKKVDQPAVTNRGTLTENGKFARAAEQFKRREGRAERVRVYEKIRTGIWSYNGLFHLVDSWVETDGRREVFKFKLVAVDDETFTSDQQSGDLESTRLIPSAVKVAVWRRDGGKCVRCGATDNLHFDHVIPYAKGGTSLRAENIQLLCARHNLAKRDRIE
;
A
#
# COMPACT_ATOMS: atom_id res chain seq x y z
N MET A 1 -9.49 -13.94 -7.59
CA MET A 1 -9.19 -12.81 -8.49
C MET A 1 -7.69 -12.81 -8.76
N SER A 2 -7.27 -12.90 -10.03
CA SER A 2 -5.85 -12.83 -10.39
C SER A 2 -5.44 -11.35 -10.47
N LEU A 3 -4.69 -10.86 -9.48
CA LEU A 3 -4.13 -9.51 -9.51
C LEU A 3 -2.94 -9.49 -10.47
N GLN A 4 -3.22 -9.33 -11.77
CA GLN A 4 -2.18 -9.26 -12.81
C GLN A 4 -1.53 -7.88 -12.90
N ARG A 5 -2.17 -6.85 -12.32
CA ARG A 5 -1.76 -5.45 -12.37
C ARG A 5 -1.48 -4.94 -10.96
N GLY A 6 -0.52 -4.03 -10.83
CA GLY A 6 -0.15 -3.50 -9.52
C GLY A 6 -1.24 -2.64 -8.88
N MET A 7 -2.24 -2.17 -9.64
CA MET A 7 -3.30 -1.30 -9.13
C MET A 7 -4.61 -1.75 -9.75
N ASN A 8 -5.65 -1.82 -8.92
CA ASN A 8 -6.94 -2.40 -9.29
C ASN A 8 -8.04 -1.59 -8.60
N PHE A 9 -8.71 -0.74 -9.37
CA PHE A 9 -9.74 0.18 -8.93
C PHE A 9 -11.02 -0.58 -8.62
N ARG A 10 -11.49 -0.47 -7.37
CA ARG A 10 -12.70 -1.13 -6.85
C ARG A 10 -12.75 -2.63 -7.16
N ALA A 11 -11.60 -3.29 -7.03
CA ALA A 11 -11.47 -4.74 -7.16
C ALA A 11 -12.12 -5.49 -5.98
N GLY A 12 -12.24 -4.84 -4.81
CA GLY A 12 -13.16 -5.27 -3.77
C GLY A 12 -14.44 -4.43 -3.81
N ASP A 13 -15.53 -4.98 -3.29
CA ASP A 13 -16.86 -4.33 -3.33
C ASP A 13 -16.87 -2.90 -2.78
N ASN A 14 -15.96 -2.58 -1.84
CA ASN A 14 -15.88 -1.28 -1.16
C ASN A 14 -14.45 -0.69 -1.08
N TYR A 15 -13.49 -1.21 -1.84
CA TYR A 15 -12.10 -0.72 -1.84
C TYR A 15 -11.34 -1.06 -3.12
N SER A 16 -10.38 -0.21 -3.44
CA SER A 16 -9.35 -0.42 -4.45
C SER A 16 -8.11 -1.10 -3.85
N ILE A 17 -7.27 -1.71 -4.69
CA ILE A 17 -6.04 -2.40 -4.27
C ILE A 17 -4.84 -1.78 -4.97
N ILE A 18 -3.79 -1.50 -4.21
CA ILE A 18 -2.46 -1.15 -4.71
C ILE A 18 -1.43 -2.18 -4.21
N LEU A 19 -0.57 -2.60 -5.12
CA LEU A 19 0.57 -3.46 -4.93
C LEU A 19 1.82 -2.60 -5.20
N MET A 20 2.55 -2.27 -4.14
CA MET A 20 3.74 -1.43 -4.19
C MET A 20 5.03 -2.24 -3.99
N SER A 21 6.16 -1.66 -4.36
CA SER A 21 7.49 -2.22 -4.05
C SER A 21 8.56 -1.14 -3.90
N GLN A 22 9.26 -1.14 -2.77
CA GLN A 22 10.42 -0.27 -2.51
C GLN A 22 11.76 -0.96 -2.81
N ARG A 23 11.75 -2.06 -3.56
CA ARG A 23 12.96 -2.82 -3.88
C ARG A 23 13.82 -2.02 -4.87
N THR A 24 15.14 -2.15 -4.80
CA THR A 24 16.10 -1.43 -5.68
C THR A 24 15.81 -1.61 -7.17
N ASN A 25 15.26 -2.76 -7.57
CA ASN A 25 14.91 -3.09 -8.96
C ASN A 25 13.39 -3.04 -9.23
N ALA A 26 12.62 -2.33 -8.39
CA ALA A 26 11.20 -2.13 -8.64
C ALA A 26 11.02 -1.30 -9.92
N PRO A 27 10.04 -1.64 -10.78
CA PRO A 27 9.83 -0.97 -12.07
C PRO A 27 9.24 0.44 -11.94
N TYR A 28 8.81 0.82 -10.74
CA TYR A 28 8.12 2.07 -10.40
C TYR A 28 8.75 2.67 -9.15
N ARG A 29 8.71 4.01 -9.04
CA ARG A 29 9.34 4.74 -7.93
C ARG A 29 8.33 5.05 -6.83
N ASP A 30 7.87 4.00 -6.17
CA ASP A 30 7.04 4.10 -4.97
C ASP A 30 7.86 4.62 -3.79
N ARG A 31 7.32 5.57 -3.05
CA ARG A 31 7.99 6.11 -1.87
C ARG A 31 7.02 6.35 -0.73
N ILE A 32 7.56 6.21 0.47
CA ILE A 32 6.84 6.47 1.70
C ILE A 32 7.45 7.75 2.30
N GLU A 33 6.57 8.67 2.67
CA GLU A 33 6.86 9.98 3.25
C GLU A 33 6.12 10.12 4.59
N ASP A 34 6.33 11.24 5.28
CA ASP A 34 5.63 11.61 6.52
C ASP A 34 5.63 10.48 7.55
N ASP A 35 6.81 9.91 7.81
CA ASP A 35 7.01 8.78 8.71
C ASP A 35 6.03 7.62 8.47
N GLY A 36 5.83 7.21 7.22
CA GLY A 36 4.97 6.05 6.96
C GLY A 36 3.50 6.36 6.85
N THR A 37 3.08 7.61 7.00
CA THR A 37 1.67 7.99 6.89
C THR A 37 1.28 8.37 5.46
N THR A 38 2.24 8.75 4.62
CA THR A 38 1.99 9.10 3.22
C THR A 38 2.69 8.11 2.28
N LEU A 39 1.92 7.54 1.35
CA LEU A 39 2.43 6.79 0.20
C LEU A 39 2.29 7.66 -1.05
N ILE A 40 3.40 7.90 -1.74
CA ILE A 40 3.39 8.38 -3.12
C ILE A 40 3.59 7.18 -4.04
N TYR A 41 2.53 6.84 -4.75
CA TYR A 41 2.49 5.71 -5.67
C TYR A 41 2.61 6.18 -7.11
N GLU A 42 3.48 5.54 -7.89
CA GLU A 42 3.57 5.80 -9.33
C GLU A 42 2.54 4.95 -10.08
N GLY A 43 1.84 5.57 -11.02
CA GLY A 43 0.89 4.87 -11.88
C GLY A 43 1.56 3.83 -12.76
N HIS A 44 0.74 3.12 -13.54
CA HIS A 44 1.22 2.03 -14.37
C HIS A 44 1.35 2.36 -15.84
N ASP A 45 2.26 1.62 -16.45
CA ASP A 45 2.49 1.67 -17.88
C ASP A 45 1.34 1.00 -18.64
N GLU A 46 1.13 1.43 -19.88
CA GLU A 46 0.24 0.73 -20.81
C GLU A 46 0.71 -0.73 -20.99
N PRO A 47 -0.21 -1.71 -21.16
CA PRO A 47 0.20 -3.07 -21.47
C PRO A 47 1.06 -3.13 -22.74
N LYS A 48 2.07 -4.01 -22.73
CA LYS A 48 2.89 -4.31 -23.92
C LYS A 48 2.00 -4.76 -25.08
N ARG A 49 2.29 -4.24 -26.26
CA ARG A 49 1.65 -4.61 -27.53
C ARG A 49 2.66 -4.61 -28.66
N ASN A 50 2.32 -5.18 -29.81
CA ASN A 50 3.27 -5.39 -30.91
C ASN A 50 3.89 -4.08 -31.43
N ASP A 51 3.12 -3.00 -31.46
CA ASP A 51 3.56 -1.65 -31.85
C ASP A 51 4.19 -0.84 -30.70
N LEU A 52 4.13 -1.35 -29.47
CA LEU A 52 4.75 -0.76 -28.26
C LEU A 52 5.44 -1.87 -27.43
N PRO A 53 6.61 -2.35 -27.87
CA PRO A 53 7.32 -3.45 -27.20
C PRO A 53 7.90 -3.02 -25.84
N ASP A 54 8.16 -1.72 -25.67
CA ASP A 54 8.64 -1.11 -24.43
C ASP A 54 7.65 -0.04 -23.94
N PRO A 55 6.81 -0.35 -22.94
CA PRO A 55 5.83 0.59 -22.39
C PRO A 55 6.45 1.83 -21.73
N LYS A 56 7.74 1.79 -21.40
CA LYS A 56 8.44 2.93 -20.81
C LYS A 56 8.90 3.98 -21.82
N LYS A 57 8.61 3.78 -23.11
CA LYS A 57 8.87 4.76 -24.18
C LYS A 57 7.76 5.77 -24.40
N VAL A 58 6.61 5.60 -23.74
CA VAL A 58 5.45 6.48 -23.88
C VAL A 58 4.96 6.90 -22.51
N ASP A 59 4.30 8.04 -22.49
CA ASP A 59 3.60 8.57 -21.32
C ASP A 59 2.56 7.57 -20.82
N GLN A 60 2.34 7.57 -19.51
CA GLN A 60 1.30 6.75 -18.92
C GLN A 60 -0.08 7.28 -19.35
N PRO A 61 -0.95 6.43 -19.91
CA PRO A 61 -2.23 6.91 -20.43
C PRO A 61 -3.31 6.97 -19.36
N ALA A 62 -4.16 8.00 -19.42
CA ALA A 62 -5.43 8.07 -18.66
C ALA A 62 -6.55 7.23 -19.31
N VAL A 63 -6.48 7.04 -20.62
CA VAL A 63 -7.45 6.31 -21.43
C VAL A 63 -6.76 5.33 -22.36
N THR A 64 -7.38 4.17 -22.57
CA THR A 64 -6.93 3.22 -23.59
C THR A 64 -7.14 3.81 -24.98
N ASN A 65 -6.56 3.16 -26.01
CA ASN A 65 -6.81 3.52 -27.41
C ASN A 65 -8.29 3.42 -27.84
N ARG A 66 -9.14 2.74 -27.05
CA ARG A 66 -10.60 2.64 -27.27
C ARG A 66 -11.38 3.70 -26.49
N GLY A 67 -10.72 4.64 -25.82
CA GLY A 67 -11.34 5.71 -25.05
C GLY A 67 -11.86 5.32 -23.66
N THR A 68 -11.67 4.07 -23.23
CA THR A 68 -12.04 3.64 -21.87
C THR A 68 -10.96 4.03 -20.87
N LEU A 69 -11.34 4.41 -19.64
CA LEU A 69 -10.37 4.78 -18.61
C LEU A 69 -9.43 3.59 -18.27
N THR A 70 -8.14 3.88 -18.22
CA THR A 70 -7.14 2.99 -17.62
C THR A 70 -7.29 2.98 -16.10
N GLU A 71 -6.52 2.14 -15.40
CA GLU A 71 -6.49 2.21 -13.94
C GLU A 71 -5.97 3.56 -13.46
N ASN A 72 -4.95 4.14 -14.12
CA ASN A 72 -4.49 5.50 -13.82
C ASN A 72 -5.62 6.51 -13.95
N GLY A 73 -6.37 6.47 -15.07
CA GLY A 73 -7.49 7.38 -15.29
C GLY A 73 -8.62 7.22 -14.25
N LYS A 74 -8.90 5.99 -13.81
CA LYS A 74 -9.90 5.74 -12.76
C LYS A 74 -9.47 6.30 -11.40
N PHE A 75 -8.23 6.03 -10.99
CA PHE A 75 -7.69 6.56 -9.73
C PHE A 75 -7.58 8.08 -9.77
N ALA A 76 -7.08 8.67 -10.87
CA ALA A 76 -6.95 10.12 -11.02
C ALA A 76 -8.32 10.81 -10.95
N ARG A 77 -9.32 10.26 -11.64
CA ARG A 77 -10.70 10.78 -11.56
C ARG A 77 -11.24 10.73 -10.13
N ALA A 78 -10.98 9.65 -9.39
CA ALA A 78 -11.44 9.52 -8.01
C ALA A 78 -10.75 10.53 -7.07
N ALA A 79 -9.44 10.75 -7.23
CA ALA A 79 -8.70 11.76 -6.50
C ALA A 79 -9.23 13.18 -6.80
N GLU A 80 -9.48 13.50 -8.07
CA GLU A 80 -10.03 14.80 -8.47
C GLU A 80 -11.44 15.03 -7.91
N GLN A 81 -12.31 14.02 -7.91
CA GLN A 81 -13.64 14.11 -7.30
C GLN A 81 -13.54 14.41 -5.79
N PHE A 82 -12.62 13.76 -5.09
CA PHE A 82 -12.38 14.03 -3.68
C PHE A 82 -11.88 15.46 -3.44
N LYS A 83 -10.92 15.94 -4.24
CA LYS A 83 -10.40 17.33 -4.16
C LYS A 83 -11.48 18.38 -4.37
N ARG A 84 -12.41 18.11 -5.29
CA ARG A 84 -13.57 18.96 -5.58
C ARG A 84 -14.70 18.83 -4.56
N ARG A 85 -14.55 17.95 -3.57
CA ARG A 85 -15.56 17.62 -2.55
C ARG A 85 -16.86 17.07 -3.16
N GLU A 86 -16.75 16.42 -4.32
CA GLU A 86 -17.86 15.79 -5.04
C GLU A 86 -18.07 14.31 -4.63
N GLY A 87 -17.19 13.78 -3.78
CA GLY A 87 -17.28 12.41 -3.27
C GLY A 87 -16.33 12.15 -2.10
N ARG A 88 -16.46 10.98 -1.48
CA ARG A 88 -15.53 10.49 -0.47
C ARG A 88 -14.20 10.08 -1.11
N ALA A 89 -13.12 10.15 -0.32
CA ALA A 89 -11.84 9.61 -0.74
C ALA A 89 -11.95 8.12 -1.09
N GLU A 90 -11.29 7.71 -2.17
CA GLU A 90 -11.25 6.30 -2.54
C GLU A 90 -10.42 5.52 -1.50
N ARG A 91 -11.00 4.43 -1.02
CA ARG A 91 -10.38 3.56 -0.02
C ARG A 91 -9.46 2.56 -0.72
N VAL A 92 -8.20 2.52 -0.33
CA VAL A 92 -7.17 1.72 -1.00
C VAL A 92 -6.46 0.82 -0.01
N ARG A 93 -6.54 -0.49 -0.22
CA ARG A 93 -5.70 -1.46 0.50
C ARG A 93 -4.34 -1.54 -0.17
N VAL A 94 -3.28 -1.28 0.60
CA VAL A 94 -1.91 -1.29 0.11
C VAL A 94 -1.23 -2.59 0.54
N TYR A 95 -0.60 -3.25 -0.42
CA TYR A 95 0.24 -4.43 -0.18
C TYR A 95 1.65 -4.16 -0.70
N GLU A 96 2.65 -4.51 0.10
CA GLU A 96 4.06 -4.34 -0.24
C GLU A 96 4.72 -5.67 -0.58
N LYS A 97 5.45 -5.70 -1.70
CA LYS A 97 6.24 -6.86 -2.08
C LYS A 97 7.55 -6.91 -1.30
N ILE A 98 7.60 -7.79 -0.30
CA ILE A 98 8.79 -8.00 0.53
C ILE A 98 9.83 -8.85 -0.19
N ARG A 99 9.40 -9.94 -0.84
CA ARG A 99 10.25 -10.79 -1.69
C ARG A 99 9.41 -11.53 -2.73
N THR A 100 10.07 -12.34 -3.58
CA THR A 100 9.36 -13.20 -4.54
C THR A 100 8.36 -14.10 -3.81
N GLY A 101 7.10 -14.05 -4.24
CA GLY A 101 5.99 -14.81 -3.65
C GLY A 101 5.47 -14.29 -2.31
N ILE A 102 6.01 -13.21 -1.75
CA ILE A 102 5.61 -12.70 -0.43
C ILE A 102 5.16 -11.25 -0.51
N TRP A 103 3.94 -11.04 -0.01
CA TRP A 103 3.28 -9.75 0.11
C TRP A 103 2.95 -9.48 1.58
N SER A 104 3.24 -8.27 2.04
CA SER A 104 2.79 -7.76 3.34
C SER A 104 1.60 -6.84 3.12
N TYR A 105 0.54 -6.97 3.92
CA TYR A 105 -0.47 -5.92 4.00
C TYR A 105 0.13 -4.74 4.78
N ASN A 106 0.00 -3.54 4.21
CA ASN A 106 0.54 -2.30 4.76
C ASN A 106 -0.52 -1.39 5.38
N GLY A 107 -1.81 -1.72 5.21
CA GLY A 107 -2.93 -0.97 5.78
C GLY A 107 -3.91 -0.45 4.74
N LEU A 108 -4.93 0.22 5.27
CA LEU A 108 -5.92 0.97 4.50
C LEU A 108 -5.45 2.43 4.36
N PHE A 109 -5.62 2.99 3.18
CA PHE A 109 -5.26 4.36 2.86
C PHE A 109 -6.42 5.06 2.16
N HIS A 110 -6.47 6.38 2.27
CA HIS A 110 -7.32 7.24 1.45
C HIS A 110 -6.50 7.84 0.31
N LEU A 111 -7.00 7.71 -0.92
CA LEU A 111 -6.48 8.45 -2.06
C LEU A 111 -6.94 9.90 -1.98
N VAL A 112 -6.00 10.82 -1.76
CA VAL A 112 -6.29 12.24 -1.49
C VAL A 112 -5.86 13.18 -2.61
N ASP A 113 -4.90 12.77 -3.45
CA ASP A 113 -4.43 13.59 -4.57
C ASP A 113 -3.89 12.73 -5.71
N SER A 114 -3.83 13.34 -6.90
CA SER A 114 -3.12 12.80 -8.06
C SER A 114 -2.56 13.92 -8.92
N TRP A 115 -1.40 13.70 -9.52
CA TRP A 115 -0.81 14.60 -10.50
C TRP A 115 -0.03 13.81 -11.55
N VAL A 116 0.44 14.51 -12.58
CA VAL A 116 1.37 13.98 -13.58
C VAL A 116 2.68 14.72 -13.44
N GLU A 117 3.79 13.99 -13.47
CA GLU A 117 5.14 14.57 -13.49
C GLU A 117 6.05 13.85 -14.48
N THR A 118 7.11 14.50 -14.94
CA THR A 118 8.11 13.86 -15.80
C THR A 118 9.10 13.04 -14.99
N ASP A 119 9.37 11.80 -15.42
CA ASP A 119 10.44 10.96 -14.85
C ASP A 119 11.82 11.22 -15.50
N GLY A 120 11.91 12.25 -16.36
CA GLY A 120 13.06 12.59 -17.20
C GLY A 120 13.00 11.98 -18.60
N ARG A 121 12.05 11.09 -18.89
CA ARG A 121 11.85 10.48 -20.21
C ARG A 121 10.42 10.58 -20.71
N ARG A 122 9.45 10.52 -19.79
CA ARG A 122 8.02 10.50 -20.08
C ARG A 122 7.21 11.05 -18.91
N GLU A 123 5.95 11.31 -19.15
CA GLU A 123 4.97 11.66 -18.13
C GLU A 123 4.45 10.41 -17.40
N VAL A 124 4.45 10.47 -16.08
CA VAL A 124 3.96 9.39 -15.20
C VAL A 124 2.94 9.95 -14.21
N PHE A 125 1.92 9.15 -13.91
CA PHE A 125 0.97 9.48 -12.85
C PHE A 125 1.62 9.30 -11.49
N LYS A 126 1.26 10.18 -10.55
CA LYS A 126 1.53 10.05 -9.13
C LYS A 126 0.23 10.15 -8.36
N PHE A 127 0.13 9.34 -7.32
CA PHE A 127 -1.02 9.27 -6.44
C PHE A 127 -0.55 9.46 -5.00
N LYS A 128 -1.13 10.43 -4.28
CA LYS A 128 -0.90 10.63 -2.86
C LYS A 128 -1.95 9.87 -2.08
N LEU A 129 -1.51 8.94 -1.25
CA LEU A 129 -2.35 8.16 -0.36
C LEU A 129 -1.94 8.43 1.09
N VAL A 130 -2.92 8.68 1.95
CA VAL A 130 -2.69 8.89 3.39
C VAL A 130 -3.27 7.72 4.16
N ALA A 131 -2.46 7.16 5.07
CA ALA A 131 -2.85 6.04 5.92
C ALA A 131 -4.06 6.44 6.79
N VAL A 132 -4.97 5.50 7.01
CA VAL A 132 -6.07 5.67 7.96
C VAL A 132 -5.93 4.71 9.12
N ASP A 133 -6.37 5.15 10.29
CA ASP A 133 -6.48 4.34 11.49
C ASP A 133 -7.64 3.37 11.25
N ASP A 134 -7.33 2.09 11.05
CA ASP A 134 -8.33 1.05 10.83
C ASP A 134 -8.93 0.63 12.19
N GLU A 135 -9.53 1.58 12.90
CA GLU A 135 -10.34 1.32 14.09
C GLU A 135 -11.68 2.03 13.86
N THR A 136 -12.63 1.27 13.32
CA THR A 136 -14.05 1.60 13.19
C THR A 136 -14.45 2.62 12.11
N PHE A 137 -15.30 2.15 11.20
CA PHE A 137 -16.25 3.01 10.48
C PHE A 137 -17.18 3.67 11.50
N THR A 138 -16.78 4.78 12.07
CA THR A 138 -17.70 5.78 12.61
C THR A 138 -17.17 7.15 12.26
N SER A 139 -18.06 7.94 11.68
CA SER A 139 -17.88 9.35 11.36
C SER A 139 -17.37 10.16 12.55
N ASP A 140 -16.63 11.21 12.20
CA ASP A 140 -16.38 12.45 12.95
C ASP A 140 -15.05 12.64 13.72
N GLN A 141 -14.40 13.73 13.29
CA GLN A 141 -13.60 14.72 14.02
C GLN A 141 -12.17 14.42 14.55
N GLN A 142 -11.24 15.11 13.88
CA GLN A 142 -10.20 16.03 14.39
C GLN A 142 -9.10 15.57 15.39
N SER A 143 -7.86 15.71 14.87
CA SER A 143 -6.65 16.26 15.51
C SER A 143 -5.84 15.36 16.46
N GLY A 144 -4.52 15.25 16.19
CA GLY A 144 -3.56 14.75 17.16
C GLY A 144 -2.20 14.41 16.55
N ASP A 145 -1.33 15.40 16.51
CA ASP A 145 0.07 15.38 16.10
C ASP A 145 0.90 14.44 16.98
N LEU A 146 1.46 13.34 16.44
CA LEU A 146 2.52 12.52 17.05
C LEU A 146 3.30 11.77 15.95
N GLU A 147 4.46 12.34 15.59
CA GLU A 147 5.52 11.75 14.76
C GLU A 147 6.02 10.42 15.34
N SER A 148 5.57 9.27 14.82
CA SER A 148 6.42 8.07 14.65
C SER A 148 5.76 6.98 13.79
N THR A 149 6.58 6.25 13.03
CA THR A 149 6.15 5.35 11.95
C THR A 149 5.16 4.24 12.32
N ARG A 150 3.89 4.30 11.84
CA ARG A 150 2.95 3.16 11.89
C ARG A 150 3.35 2.04 10.93
N LEU A 151 3.89 2.40 9.76
CA LEU A 151 4.37 1.42 8.79
C LEU A 151 5.64 0.75 9.30
N ILE A 152 5.63 -0.59 9.33
CA ILE A 152 6.82 -1.38 9.58
C ILE A 152 7.73 -1.24 8.36
N PRO A 153 8.98 -0.72 8.50
CA PRO A 153 9.89 -0.57 7.38
C PRO A 153 10.19 -1.90 6.67
N SER A 154 10.44 -1.87 5.36
CA SER A 154 10.73 -3.07 4.56
C SER A 154 11.90 -3.88 5.14
N ALA A 155 12.97 -3.20 5.59
CA ALA A 155 14.12 -3.85 6.19
C ALA A 155 13.76 -4.63 7.47
N VAL A 156 12.88 -4.06 8.31
CA VAL A 156 12.37 -4.70 9.51
C VAL A 156 11.50 -5.91 9.15
N LYS A 157 10.59 -5.79 8.18
CA LYS A 157 9.78 -6.92 7.69
C LYS A 157 10.63 -8.06 7.17
N VAL A 158 11.68 -7.76 6.39
CA VAL A 158 12.63 -8.78 5.90
C VAL A 158 13.37 -9.45 7.06
N ALA A 159 13.85 -8.68 8.04
CA ALA A 159 14.55 -9.21 9.21
C ALA A 159 13.65 -10.12 10.05
N VAL A 160 12.43 -9.68 10.38
CA VAL A 160 11.44 -10.44 11.13
C VAL A 160 11.06 -11.72 10.40
N TRP A 161 10.80 -11.64 9.09
CA TRP A 161 10.47 -12.83 8.30
C TRP A 161 11.58 -13.88 8.32
N ARG A 162 12.85 -13.44 8.22
CA ARG A 162 14.02 -14.33 8.31
C ARG A 162 14.15 -14.95 9.70
N ARG A 163 14.01 -14.14 10.75
CA ARG A 163 14.09 -14.58 12.16
C ARG A 163 13.00 -15.61 12.47
N ASP A 164 11.76 -15.34 12.09
CA ASP A 164 10.59 -16.17 12.40
C ASP A 164 10.41 -17.33 11.41
N GLY A 165 11.31 -17.48 10.43
CA GLY A 165 11.31 -18.56 9.46
C GLY A 165 10.08 -18.59 8.55
N GLY A 166 9.39 -17.45 8.39
CA GLY A 166 8.12 -17.38 7.67
C GLY A 166 7.02 -18.20 8.31
N LYS A 167 7.00 -18.26 9.64
CA LYS A 167 6.03 -19.02 10.44
C LYS A 167 5.46 -18.16 11.55
N CYS A 168 4.25 -18.48 11.98
CA CYS A 168 3.69 -17.91 13.18
C CYS A 168 4.54 -18.31 14.39
N VAL A 169 5.01 -17.34 15.17
CA VAL A 169 5.87 -17.61 16.35
C VAL A 169 5.13 -18.35 17.47
N ARG A 170 3.79 -18.29 17.49
CA ARG A 170 2.94 -18.98 18.48
C ARG A 170 2.64 -20.44 18.12
N CYS A 171 2.39 -20.75 16.85
CA CYS A 171 1.90 -22.10 16.47
C CYS A 171 2.57 -22.72 15.24
N GLY A 172 3.54 -22.06 14.62
CA GLY A 172 4.25 -22.58 13.45
C GLY A 172 3.47 -22.59 12.13
N ALA A 173 2.25 -22.04 12.10
CA ALA A 173 1.47 -21.90 10.87
C ALA A 173 2.24 -21.11 9.81
N THR A 174 2.05 -21.44 8.53
CA THR A 174 2.77 -20.80 7.40
C THR A 174 1.85 -20.00 6.49
N ASP A 175 0.56 -20.01 6.76
CA ASP A 175 -0.50 -19.36 6.00
C ASP A 175 -1.07 -18.16 6.77
N ASN A 176 -1.61 -17.19 6.00
CA ASN A 176 -2.29 -16.01 6.54
C ASN A 176 -1.49 -15.31 7.65
N LEU A 177 -0.21 -15.05 7.36
CA LEU A 177 0.73 -14.42 8.30
C LEU A 177 0.64 -12.90 8.24
N HIS A 178 0.74 -12.29 9.42
CA HIS A 178 0.69 -10.86 9.66
C HIS A 178 1.92 -10.45 10.45
N PHE A 179 2.47 -9.29 10.11
CA PHE A 179 3.45 -8.62 10.98
C PHE A 179 2.67 -7.89 12.07
N ASP A 180 2.90 -8.26 13.31
CA ASP A 180 2.24 -7.74 14.50
C ASP A 180 3.26 -7.11 15.44
N HIS A 181 2.88 -6.03 16.11
CA HIS A 181 3.71 -5.39 17.12
C HIS A 181 3.58 -6.10 18.47
N VAL A 182 4.69 -6.50 19.09
CA VAL A 182 4.72 -7.10 20.44
C VAL A 182 4.16 -6.09 21.45
N ILE A 183 4.75 -4.90 21.51
CA ILE A 183 4.15 -3.73 22.19
C ILE A 183 3.35 -2.97 21.13
N PRO A 184 2.02 -2.83 21.27
CA PRO A 184 1.20 -2.10 20.31
C PRO A 184 1.71 -0.68 20.07
N TYR A 185 1.58 -0.20 18.83
CA TYR A 185 1.94 1.18 18.47
C TYR A 185 1.26 2.21 19.37
N ALA A 186 -0.04 2.05 19.63
CA ALA A 186 -0.83 2.91 20.52
C ALA A 186 -0.30 2.96 21.97
N LYS A 187 0.60 2.05 22.35
CA LYS A 187 1.25 2.00 23.67
C LYS A 187 2.74 2.35 23.61
N GLY A 188 3.18 3.04 22.54
CA GLY A 188 4.57 3.47 22.35
C GLY A 188 5.48 2.41 21.73
N GLY A 189 4.93 1.33 21.17
CA GLY A 189 5.69 0.31 20.48
C GLY A 189 6.32 0.82 19.18
N THR A 190 7.63 0.62 19.02
CA THR A 190 8.34 1.04 17.81
C THR A 190 8.15 0.07 16.64
N SER A 191 7.98 0.61 15.43
CA SER A 191 8.01 -0.15 14.18
C SER A 191 9.42 -0.34 13.61
N LEU A 192 10.42 0.35 14.17
CA LEU A 192 11.78 0.42 13.61
C LEU A 192 12.69 -0.73 14.05
N ARG A 193 12.29 -1.47 15.09
CA ARG A 193 13.07 -2.54 15.71
C ARG A 193 12.40 -3.88 15.46
N ALA A 194 13.13 -4.82 14.87
CA ALA A 194 12.62 -6.16 14.59
C ALA A 194 12.21 -6.89 15.87
N GLU A 195 12.82 -6.56 17.01
CA GLU A 195 12.50 -7.12 18.32
C GLU A 195 11.07 -6.81 18.76
N ASN A 196 10.51 -5.67 18.34
CA ASN A 196 9.14 -5.29 18.67
C ASN A 196 8.11 -5.77 17.63
N ILE A 197 8.54 -6.51 16.60
CA ILE A 197 7.67 -7.03 15.54
C ILE A 197 7.77 -8.56 15.49
N GLN A 198 6.65 -9.25 15.26
CA GLN A 198 6.56 -10.71 15.18
C GLN A 198 5.64 -11.16 14.04
N LEU A 199 5.82 -12.39 13.55
CA LEU A 199 4.87 -13.04 12.66
C LEU A 199 3.79 -13.81 13.43
N LEU A 200 2.53 -13.45 13.21
CA LEU A 200 1.37 -14.17 13.73
C LEU A 200 0.46 -14.63 12.59
N CYS A 201 -0.13 -15.83 12.70
CA CYS A 201 -1.21 -16.20 11.80
C CYS A 201 -2.49 -15.43 12.16
N ALA A 202 -3.43 -15.30 11.22
CA ALA A 202 -4.69 -14.57 11.42
C ALA A 202 -5.40 -14.92 12.74
N ARG A 203 -5.42 -16.20 13.13
CA ARG A 203 -6.02 -16.65 14.39
C ARG A 203 -5.36 -16.02 15.62
N HIS A 204 -4.02 -16.06 15.70
CA HIS A 204 -3.29 -15.51 16.85
C HIS A 204 -3.26 -13.98 16.83
N ASN A 205 -3.19 -13.38 15.64
CA ASN A 205 -3.27 -11.92 15.48
C ASN A 205 -4.62 -11.39 16.02
N LEU A 206 -5.73 -12.02 15.64
CA LEU A 206 -7.07 -11.67 16.11
C LEU A 206 -7.26 -11.93 17.61
N ALA A 207 -6.63 -12.97 18.14
CA ALA A 207 -6.70 -13.30 19.57
C ALA A 207 -5.94 -12.27 20.43
N LYS A 208 -4.78 -11.79 19.98
CA LYS A 208 -3.93 -10.84 20.70
C LYS A 208 -4.56 -9.45 20.83
N ARG A 209 -5.13 -8.89 19.75
CA ARG A 209 -5.63 -7.50 19.72
C ARG A 209 -4.55 -6.52 20.23
N ASP A 210 -4.92 -5.50 21.01
CA ASP A 210 -4.01 -4.55 21.67
C ASP A 210 -3.42 -5.02 23.00
N ARG A 211 -3.46 -6.33 23.29
CA ARG A 211 -2.89 -6.86 24.53
C ARG A 211 -1.37 -7.00 24.38
N ILE A 212 -0.67 -6.60 25.43
CA ILE A 212 0.77 -6.88 25.57
C ILE A 212 0.86 -8.31 26.11
N GLU A 213 1.66 -9.16 25.47
CA GLU A 213 1.95 -10.53 25.91
C GLU A 213 3.45 -10.80 25.93
#